data_AF-A0A820HWW1-F1
#
_entry.id   AF-A0A820HWW1-F1
#
_cell.length_a   1.000
_cell.length_b   1.000
_cell.length_c   1.000
_cell.angle_alpha   90.00
_cell.angle_beta   90.00
_cell.angle_gamma   90.00
#
_symmetry.space_group_name_H-M   'P 1'
#
loop_
_entity.id
_entity.type
_entity.pdbx_description
1 polymer ?
#
loop_
_entity_poly.entity_id
_entity_poly.type
_entity_poly.pdbx_seq_one_letter_code
_entity_poly.pdbx_strand_id
1 'polypeptide(L)'
;MFYEFQPYDRIASLFRRMSNLEKLTLNISIKDRNSVIDGTYIQHDIFDCMPKLHSFTFYICTYVETVDLSYKLSSEDIQQTLINIGLQDVTSIINYVCDSRAACSIFSLPFQFDYLKDLGNKFPNIVFGYVTYLHVKR
;
A
#
# COMPACT_ATOMS: atom_id res chain seq x y z
N MET A 1 -2.21 4.83 -16.95
CA MET A 1 -1.65 3.63 -17.63
C MET A 1 -1.57 2.54 -16.57
N PHE A 2 -2.41 1.50 -16.67
CA PHE A 2 -2.48 0.41 -15.69
C PHE A 2 -1.72 -0.78 -16.26
N TYR A 3 -0.67 -1.23 -15.57
CA TYR A 3 0.10 -2.40 -15.97
C TYR A 3 -0.41 -3.65 -15.23
N GLU A 4 -0.68 -4.73 -15.96
CA GLU A 4 -0.81 -6.08 -15.39
C GLU A 4 0.59 -6.72 -15.31
N PHE A 5 1.04 -7.09 -14.12
CA PHE A 5 2.36 -7.69 -13.89
C PHE A 5 2.26 -9.02 -13.14
N GLN A 6 2.96 -10.04 -13.65
CA GLN A 6 3.71 -11.07 -12.90
C GLN A 6 4.92 -11.50 -13.78
N PRO A 7 6.09 -11.91 -13.26
CA PRO A 7 6.39 -12.37 -11.90
C PRO A 7 7.15 -11.34 -11.05
N TYR A 8 6.89 -11.43 -9.76
CA TYR A 8 7.40 -10.68 -8.62
C TYR A 8 8.81 -10.08 -8.71
N ASP A 9 9.79 -10.86 -9.19
CA ASP A 9 11.20 -10.44 -9.26
C ASP A 9 11.39 -9.14 -10.05
N ARG A 10 10.47 -8.85 -10.98
CA ARG A 10 10.51 -7.61 -11.77
C ARG A 10 10.21 -6.38 -10.94
N ILE A 11 9.35 -6.46 -9.93
CA ILE A 11 8.95 -5.31 -9.10
C ILE A 11 10.10 -4.91 -8.17
N ALA A 12 10.69 -5.88 -7.44
CA ALA A 12 11.85 -5.61 -6.60
C ALA A 12 13.02 -5.07 -7.43
N SER A 13 13.26 -5.62 -8.63
CA SER A 13 14.28 -5.11 -9.53
C SER A 13 14.04 -3.65 -9.96
N LEU A 14 12.78 -3.27 -10.19
CA LEU A 14 12.40 -1.89 -10.50
C LEU A 14 12.64 -0.97 -9.30
N PHE A 15 12.24 -1.36 -8.10
CA PHE A 15 12.47 -0.58 -6.87
C PHE A 15 13.95 -0.36 -6.58
N ARG A 16 14.81 -1.38 -6.80
CA ARG A 16 16.27 -1.22 -6.65
C ARG A 16 16.85 -0.19 -7.61
N ARG A 17 16.33 -0.08 -8.84
CA ARG A 17 16.74 0.96 -9.80
C ARG A 17 16.28 2.36 -9.39
N MET A 18 15.32 2.44 -8.46
CA MET A 18 14.78 3.66 -7.88
C MET A 18 15.29 3.91 -6.45
N SER A 19 16.41 3.31 -6.05
CA SER A 19 16.97 3.38 -4.69
C SER A 19 17.29 4.81 -4.19
N ASN A 20 17.40 5.76 -5.11
CA ASN A 20 17.61 7.18 -4.79
C ASN A 20 16.31 8.00 -4.72
N LEU A 21 15.14 7.41 -4.96
CA LEU A 21 13.87 8.12 -4.83
C LEU A 21 13.61 8.47 -3.37
N GLU A 22 13.28 9.73 -3.16
CA GLU A 22 12.85 10.28 -1.88
C GLU A 22 11.33 10.32 -1.72
N LYS A 23 10.63 10.40 -2.87
CA LYS A 23 9.18 10.50 -2.97
C LYS A 23 8.60 9.52 -3.97
N LEU A 24 7.53 8.81 -3.62
CA LEU A 24 6.85 7.87 -4.51
C LEU A 24 5.36 7.72 -4.23
N THR A 25 4.53 7.97 -5.23
CA THR A 25 3.14 7.48 -5.26
C THR A 25 3.08 6.21 -6.10
N LEU A 26 2.71 5.09 -5.47
CA LEU A 26 2.61 3.79 -6.12
C LEU A 26 1.16 3.30 -6.12
N ASN A 27 0.69 2.81 -7.26
CA ASN A 27 -0.60 2.14 -7.37
C ASN A 27 -0.38 0.81 -8.08
N ILE A 28 -0.54 -0.30 -7.35
CA ILE A 28 -0.26 -1.64 -7.84
C ILE A 28 -1.43 -2.57 -7.55
N SER A 29 -1.70 -3.46 -8.49
CA SER A 29 -2.66 -4.56 -8.32
C SER A 29 -1.92 -5.87 -8.55
N ILE A 30 -1.88 -6.73 -7.54
CA ILE A 30 -1.21 -8.02 -7.57
C ILE A 30 -2.28 -9.09 -7.59
N LYS A 31 -2.29 -9.90 -8.65
CA LYS A 31 -3.20 -11.02 -8.82
C LYS A 31 -2.52 -12.33 -8.38
N ASP A 32 -3.33 -13.37 -8.21
CA ASP A 32 -2.90 -14.76 -8.09
C ASP A 32 -1.91 -14.99 -6.94
N ARG A 33 -2.24 -14.47 -5.76
CA ARG A 33 -1.50 -14.72 -4.52
C ARG A 33 -2.23 -15.68 -3.61
N ASN A 34 -1.44 -16.39 -2.80
CA ASN A 34 -1.95 -17.26 -1.73
C ASN A 34 -2.16 -16.53 -0.40
N SER A 35 -1.74 -15.26 -0.30
CA SER A 35 -1.86 -14.46 0.92
C SER A 35 -1.98 -12.96 0.62
N VAL A 36 -2.56 -12.24 1.59
CA VAL A 36 -2.57 -10.77 1.61
C VAL A 36 -1.16 -10.25 1.88
N ILE A 37 -0.83 -9.10 1.32
CA ILE A 37 0.42 -8.40 1.60
C ILE A 37 0.41 -7.86 3.03
N ASP A 38 1.39 -8.28 3.83
CA ASP A 38 1.61 -7.82 5.19
C ASP A 38 2.73 -6.78 5.29
N GLY A 39 2.95 -6.26 6.50
CA GLY A 39 4.01 -5.28 6.75
C GLY A 39 5.41 -5.80 6.44
N THR A 40 5.68 -7.08 6.71
CA THR A 40 6.99 -7.72 6.47
C THR A 40 7.31 -7.76 4.98
N TYR A 41 6.31 -8.10 4.17
CA TYR A 41 6.40 -8.05 2.73
C TYR A 41 6.72 -6.64 2.22
N ILE A 42 6.00 -5.64 2.73
CA ILE A 42 6.18 -4.25 2.34
C ILE A 42 7.60 -3.77 2.70
N GLN A 43 8.10 -4.15 3.88
CA GLN A 43 9.46 -3.86 4.30
C GLN A 43 10.47 -4.41 3.28
N HIS A 44 10.47 -5.72 3.06
CA HIS A 44 11.50 -6.39 2.28
C HIS A 44 11.49 -6.00 0.80
N ASP A 45 10.31 -5.80 0.22
CA ASP A 45 10.23 -5.56 -1.21
C ASP A 45 10.37 -4.10 -1.57
N ILE A 46 9.88 -3.21 -0.72
CA ILE A 46 9.77 -1.79 -1.03
C ILE A 46 10.85 -1.02 -0.27
N PHE A 47 10.83 -1.07 1.06
CA PHE A 47 11.68 -0.21 1.89
C PHE A 47 13.15 -0.63 1.90
N ASP A 48 13.45 -1.93 1.94
CA ASP A 48 14.83 -2.42 1.83
C ASP A 48 15.45 -2.06 0.47
N CYS A 49 14.63 -1.94 -0.59
CA CYS A 49 15.07 -1.58 -1.94
C CYS A 49 15.17 -0.05 -2.15
N MET A 50 14.48 0.75 -1.34
CA MET A 50 14.38 2.21 -1.48
C MET A 50 14.65 2.91 -0.14
N PRO A 51 15.89 2.85 0.38
CA PRO A 51 16.23 3.32 1.74
C PRO A 51 16.13 4.84 1.92
N LYS A 52 16.07 5.62 0.82
CA LYS A 52 15.91 7.08 0.88
C LYS A 52 14.45 7.54 0.85
N LEU A 53 13.52 6.60 0.67
CA LEU A 53 12.11 6.91 0.53
C LEU A 53 11.53 7.30 1.89
N HIS A 54 11.10 8.55 2.01
CA HIS A 54 10.55 9.09 3.25
C HIS A 54 9.17 9.73 3.06
N SER A 55 8.79 10.05 1.82
CA SER A 55 7.45 10.51 1.48
C SER A 55 6.82 9.54 0.48
N PHE A 56 5.71 8.92 0.84
CA PHE A 56 5.12 7.90 0.00
C PHE A 56 3.61 7.78 0.17
N THR A 57 2.97 7.30 -0.89
CA THR A 57 1.55 6.93 -0.91
C THR A 57 1.40 5.67 -1.73
N PHE A 58 1.05 4.57 -1.09
CA PHE A 58 0.91 3.27 -1.72
C PHE A 58 -0.54 2.83 -1.71
N TYR A 59 -1.05 2.49 -2.89
CA TYR A 59 -2.35 1.86 -3.09
C TYR A 59 -2.11 0.45 -3.64
N ILE A 60 -2.09 -0.54 -2.74
CA ILE A 60 -1.76 -1.92 -3.07
C ILE A 60 -3.04 -2.76 -2.99
N CYS A 61 -3.46 -3.33 -4.11
CA CYS A 61 -4.59 -4.24 -4.15
C CYS A 61 -4.11 -5.66 -4.41
N THR A 62 -4.52 -6.61 -3.58
CA THR A 62 -4.17 -8.03 -3.72
C THR A 62 -5.43 -8.85 -3.98
N TYR A 63 -5.39 -9.71 -4.98
CA TYR A 63 -6.38 -10.75 -5.22
C TYR A 63 -5.81 -12.08 -4.71
N VAL A 64 -6.53 -12.70 -3.78
CA VAL A 64 -6.14 -13.94 -3.11
C VAL A 64 -6.99 -15.08 -3.67
N GLU A 65 -6.36 -16.07 -4.31
CA GLU A 65 -7.08 -17.16 -4.99
C GLU A 65 -7.66 -18.19 -4.01
N THR A 66 -6.99 -18.40 -2.87
CA THR A 66 -7.35 -19.42 -1.88
C THR A 66 -7.15 -18.84 -0.50
N VAL A 67 -8.24 -18.60 0.23
CA VAL A 67 -8.17 -18.01 1.56
C VAL A 67 -8.18 -19.13 2.59
N ASP A 68 -7.15 -19.21 3.42
CA ASP A 68 -7.35 -19.63 4.80
C ASP A 68 -8.01 -18.44 5.51
N LEU A 69 -9.35 -18.47 5.60
CA LEU A 69 -10.20 -17.37 6.10
C LEU A 69 -9.93 -17.01 7.57
N SER A 70 -9.06 -17.75 8.23
CA SER A 70 -8.76 -17.60 9.65
C SER A 70 -7.92 -16.36 9.98
N TYR A 71 -7.12 -15.85 9.03
CA TYR A 71 -6.21 -14.72 9.30
C TYR A 71 -6.55 -13.49 8.45
N LYS A 72 -7.30 -12.55 9.04
CA LYS A 72 -7.50 -11.21 8.49
C LYS A 72 -6.50 -10.26 9.11
N LEU A 73 -5.55 -9.80 8.31
CA LEU A 73 -4.61 -8.74 8.64
C LEU A 73 -5.35 -7.43 8.99
N SER A 74 -4.96 -6.77 10.07
CA SER A 74 -5.49 -5.48 10.49
C SER A 74 -4.61 -4.30 10.04
N SER A 75 -5.18 -3.10 9.98
CA SER A 75 -4.41 -1.89 9.68
C SER A 75 -3.33 -1.64 10.73
N GLU A 76 -3.64 -1.99 11.98
CA GLU A 76 -2.78 -1.89 13.15
C GLU A 76 -1.56 -2.79 12.99
N ASP A 77 -1.73 -4.02 12.50
CA ASP A 77 -0.60 -4.95 12.26
C ASP A 77 0.39 -4.35 11.25
N ILE A 78 -0.10 -3.86 10.10
CA ILE A 78 0.76 -3.24 9.08
C ILE A 78 1.43 -1.99 9.65
N GLN A 79 0.66 -1.11 10.28
CA GLN A 79 1.20 0.13 10.82
C GLN A 79 2.27 -0.14 11.87
N GLN A 80 2.07 -1.13 12.74
CA GLN A 80 3.06 -1.52 13.74
C GLN A 80 4.34 -2.05 13.09
N THR A 81 4.25 -2.84 12.03
CA THR A 81 5.44 -3.26 11.27
C THR A 81 6.19 -2.07 10.70
N LEU A 82 5.48 -1.11 10.10
CA LEU A 82 6.10 0.09 9.51
C LEU A 82 6.79 0.97 10.57
N ILE A 83 6.18 1.11 11.74
CA ILE A 83 6.79 1.80 12.89
C ILE A 83 8.05 1.06 13.36
N ASN A 84 7.98 -0.28 13.47
CA ASN A 84 9.10 -1.10 13.94
C ASN A 84 10.33 -1.01 13.02
N ILE A 85 10.16 -0.69 11.74
CA ILE A 85 11.27 -0.51 10.77
C ILE A 85 11.80 0.94 10.74
N GLY A 86 11.30 1.81 11.62
CA GLY A 86 11.78 3.17 11.80
C GLY A 86 11.03 4.24 10.99
N LEU A 87 9.93 3.88 10.32
CA LEU A 87 9.08 4.89 9.67
C LEU A 87 8.27 5.61 10.73
N GLN A 88 8.49 6.92 10.83
CA GLN A 88 7.69 7.81 11.65
C GLN A 88 6.52 8.33 10.83
N ASP A 89 5.45 8.75 11.51
CA ASP A 89 4.36 9.47 10.87
C ASP A 89 3.74 8.71 9.69
N VAL A 90 3.41 7.43 9.90
CA VAL A 90 2.82 6.55 8.88
C VAL A 90 1.46 6.06 9.33
N THR A 91 0.54 5.89 8.37
CA THR A 91 -0.74 5.24 8.62
C THR A 91 -1.05 4.22 7.53
N SER A 92 -1.88 3.24 7.88
CA SER A 92 -2.33 2.21 6.95
C SER A 92 -3.83 1.98 7.05
N ILE A 93 -4.43 1.56 5.92
CA ILE A 93 -5.84 1.23 5.82
C ILE A 93 -5.97 -0.08 5.06
N ILE A 94 -6.55 -1.08 5.71
CA ILE A 94 -6.91 -2.34 5.07
C ILE A 94 -8.41 -2.39 4.85
N ASN A 95 -8.80 -2.57 3.59
CA ASN A 95 -10.17 -2.80 3.18
C ASN A 95 -10.31 -4.18 2.53
N TYR A 96 -11.24 -4.99 3.04
CA TYR A 96 -11.60 -6.27 2.45
C TYR A 96 -12.79 -6.05 1.53
N VAL A 97 -12.54 -6.02 0.22
CA VAL A 97 -13.55 -5.68 -0.80
C VAL A 97 -14.49 -6.86 -1.04
N CYS A 98 -13.95 -8.07 -0.99
CA CYS A 98 -14.68 -9.34 -0.95
C CYS A 98 -13.77 -10.41 -0.33
N ASP A 99 -14.27 -11.65 -0.18
CA ASP A 99 -13.52 -12.72 0.48
C ASP A 99 -12.15 -12.98 -0.17
N SER A 100 -12.03 -12.81 -1.49
CA SER A 100 -10.80 -13.02 -2.26
C SER A 100 -10.05 -11.74 -2.59
N ARG A 101 -10.41 -10.58 -2.03
CA ARG A 101 -9.77 -9.31 -2.39
C ARG A 101 -9.56 -8.39 -1.20
N ALA A 102 -8.28 -8.09 -0.96
CA ALA A 102 -7.86 -7.10 0.03
C ALA A 102 -7.18 -5.92 -0.65
N ALA A 103 -7.45 -4.72 -0.16
CA ALA A 103 -6.76 -3.50 -0.53
C ALA A 103 -6.05 -2.95 0.70
N CYS A 104 -4.74 -2.80 0.62
CA CYS A 104 -3.89 -2.14 1.59
C CYS A 104 -3.50 -0.77 1.04
N SER A 105 -3.78 0.28 1.79
CA SER A 105 -3.33 1.63 1.47
C SER A 105 -2.41 2.13 2.58
N ILE A 106 -1.29 2.74 2.22
CA ILE A 106 -0.24 3.14 3.17
C ILE A 106 0.22 4.54 2.83
N PHE A 107 0.38 5.38 3.84
CA PHE A 107 0.65 6.80 3.64
C PHE A 107 1.67 7.30 4.65
N SER A 108 2.64 8.08 4.17
CA SER A 108 3.39 9.01 5.01
C SER A 108 2.52 10.23 5.35
N LEU A 109 2.66 10.75 6.57
CA LEU A 109 2.01 11.95 7.06
C LEU A 109 2.98 13.15 7.03
N PRO A 110 2.47 14.39 6.86
CA PRO A 110 1.10 14.71 6.46
C PRO A 110 0.82 14.22 5.04
N PHE A 111 -0.45 13.99 4.71
CA PHE A 111 -0.84 13.48 3.39
C PHE A 111 -0.41 14.42 2.27
N GLN A 112 0.30 13.87 1.29
CA GLN A 112 0.72 14.56 0.08
C GLN A 112 0.27 13.75 -1.12
N PHE A 113 -0.99 13.92 -1.53
CA PHE A 113 -1.48 13.36 -2.77
C PHE A 113 -2.38 14.34 -3.52
N ASP A 114 -2.19 14.40 -4.84
CA ASP A 114 -3.08 15.13 -5.76
C ASP A 114 -4.35 14.33 -6.07
N TYR A 115 -4.29 13.01 -5.89
CA TYR A 115 -5.35 12.07 -6.22
C TYR A 115 -5.63 11.13 -5.05
N LEU A 116 -6.86 11.17 -4.52
CA LEU A 116 -7.31 10.22 -3.50
C LEU A 116 -8.05 9.06 -4.17
N LYS A 117 -7.46 7.87 -4.09
CA LYS A 117 -8.13 6.64 -4.49
C LYS A 117 -9.21 6.29 -3.46
N ASP A 118 -10.28 5.65 -3.92
CA ASP A 118 -11.35 5.13 -3.06
C ASP A 118 -10.78 4.22 -1.95
N LEU A 119 -10.96 4.64 -0.68
CA LEU A 119 -10.55 3.91 0.52
C LEU A 119 -11.70 3.12 1.14
N GLY A 120 -12.83 3.04 0.45
CA GLY A 120 -14.07 2.45 0.94
C GLY A 120 -14.65 3.23 2.12
N ASN A 121 -15.28 2.52 3.05
CA ASN A 121 -15.90 3.10 4.25
C ASN A 121 -14.90 3.39 5.39
N LYS A 122 -13.60 3.14 5.17
CA LYS A 122 -12.55 3.34 6.17
C LYS A 122 -11.74 4.60 5.91
N PHE A 123 -12.43 5.70 5.58
CA PHE A 123 -11.74 6.98 5.46
C PHE A 123 -11.16 7.37 6.82
N PRO A 124 -9.87 7.69 6.87
CA PRO A 124 -9.23 8.10 8.11
C PRO A 124 -9.78 9.48 8.52
N ASN A 125 -9.88 9.73 9.82
CA ASN A 125 -10.38 11.01 10.34
C ASN A 125 -9.30 12.09 10.22
N ILE A 126 -9.20 12.72 9.05
CA ILE A 126 -8.13 13.64 8.72
C ILE A 126 -8.64 14.83 7.93
N VAL A 127 -7.99 15.96 8.15
CA VAL A 127 -8.23 17.18 7.42
C VAL A 127 -7.30 17.22 6.22
N PHE A 128 -7.88 17.11 5.02
CA PHE A 128 -7.14 17.30 3.78
C PHE A 128 -6.99 18.79 3.51
N GLY A 129 -5.75 19.30 3.52
CA GLY A 129 -5.48 20.70 3.24
C GLY A 129 -5.76 21.10 1.78
N TYR A 130 -5.62 20.16 0.85
CA TYR A 130 -5.86 20.35 -0.58
C TYR A 130 -6.12 19.01 -1.27
N VAL A 131 -7.10 18.95 -2.18
CA VAL A 131 -7.41 17.76 -3.01
C VAL A 131 -7.65 18.22 -4.45
N THR A 132 -6.80 17.81 -5.38
CA THR A 132 -6.90 18.21 -6.79
C THR A 132 -8.01 17.45 -7.53
N TYR A 133 -8.27 16.19 -7.15
CA TYR A 133 -9.30 15.36 -7.76
C TYR A 133 -9.84 14.29 -6.80
N LEU A 134 -11.17 14.21 -6.67
CA LEU A 134 -11.88 13.23 -5.85
C LEU A 134 -12.83 12.41 -6.72
N HIS A 135 -12.68 11.08 -6.70
CA HIS A 135 -13.58 10.15 -7.38
C HIS A 135 -14.12 9.11 -6.42
N VAL A 136 -15.42 9.23 -6.12
CA VAL A 136 -16.15 8.31 -5.24
C VAL A 136 -16.93 7.34 -6.12
N LYS A 137 -16.66 6.03 -6.01
CA LYS A 137 -17.54 5.02 -6.61
C LYS A 137 -18.68 4.73 -5.63
N ARG A 138 -19.91 4.81 -6.14
CA ARG A 138 -21.12 4.35 -5.45
C ARG A 138 -21.33 2.86 -5.68
#